data_AF-A0A0K1P721-F1
#
_entry.id   AF-A0A0K1P721-F1
#
_cell.length_a   1.000
_cell.length_b   1.000
_cell.length_c   1.000
_cell.angle_alpha   90.00
_cell.angle_beta   90.00
_cell.angle_gamma   90.00
#
_symmetry.space_group_name_H-M   'P 1'
#
loop_
_entity.id
_entity.type
_entity.pdbx_description
1 polymer ?
#
loop_
_entity_poly.entity_id
_entity_poly.type
_entity_poly.pdbx_seq_one_letter_code
_entity_poly.pdbx_strand_id
1 'polypeptide(L)'
;MTFVFECPNCHYKITDVDFKQDERILSSLKTIFDNHKDEYIKNIKSELVAEINKQQTTEFDKKLAIKENEFNLKIQEEKDKLNKIINDQLIELNNNKNNLKLLENEIQISITKEKQKEIDALKENIASLNSIIKNNELESQKLVAEKINELNILKQKELDELNNKLTAQTIELSNSKSTLQSILDKKVLEITNNKQKEIDNLKEEIKKLEILVQNNKSELNSTVLKKENELQKIITELKAELSNSNNLLEKEIAKKEAEFIKKLQEETAKYQNEININNKQIKELEMANMANKVIQNKIKGENFEHDVYGELLKVFEDDKVIKITSQDKKADYLQEVILDNKTIGKIVYEVKNAEWSNVWEKKLIEDMAKQGSKYGILVATSFNKKYPGIPFKKSDISQNIYICDADSFIFIGQIIRSIIKLEHKFEMQKNITDYDEKIKGFNSWKEVHLPKLLKICEDSFERIKDSEQSIIKKVDEIRIAREKMQNNALHNIRVYIEELNF
;
A
#
# COMPACT_ATOMS: atom_id res chain seq x y z
N MET A 1 -28.34 -46.99 -119.72
CA MET A 1 -27.18 -46.21 -119.24
C MET A 1 -25.99 -46.73 -120.00
N THR A 2 -25.47 -45.94 -120.94
CA THR A 2 -24.25 -46.27 -121.71
C THR A 2 -23.08 -46.23 -120.73
N PHE A 3 -22.29 -47.30 -120.62
CA PHE A 3 -21.13 -47.30 -119.75
C PHE A 3 -20.07 -46.38 -120.36
N VAL A 4 -19.64 -45.38 -119.59
CA VAL A 4 -18.58 -44.45 -119.99
C VAL A 4 -17.57 -44.41 -118.85
N PHE A 5 -16.40 -44.99 -119.07
CA PHE A 5 -15.28 -44.94 -118.15
C PHE A 5 -14.22 -43.96 -118.68
N GLU A 6 -13.97 -42.88 -117.95
CA GLU A 6 -12.97 -41.90 -118.36
C GLU A 6 -11.59 -42.35 -117.84
N CYS A 7 -10.64 -42.57 -118.75
CA CYS A 7 -9.29 -42.98 -118.40
C CYS A 7 -8.62 -41.91 -117.53
N PRO A 8 -8.16 -42.22 -116.31
CA PRO A 8 -7.62 -41.21 -115.39
C PRO A 8 -6.30 -40.58 -115.85
N ASN A 9 -5.61 -41.19 -116.83
CA ASN A 9 -4.31 -40.69 -117.31
C ASN A 9 -4.42 -39.85 -118.60
N CYS A 10 -5.40 -40.11 -119.45
CA CYS A 10 -5.55 -39.39 -120.73
C CYS A 10 -6.94 -38.80 -120.97
N HIS A 11 -7.86 -38.96 -120.01
CA HIS A 11 -9.25 -38.49 -120.08
C HIS A 11 -10.07 -39.02 -121.27
N TYR A 12 -9.58 -40.08 -121.92
CA TYR A 12 -10.32 -40.74 -122.99
C TYR A 12 -11.54 -41.47 -122.41
N LYS A 13 -12.72 -41.21 -122.97
CA LYS A 13 -14.00 -41.80 -122.56
C LYS A 13 -14.17 -43.16 -123.24
N ILE A 14 -13.83 -44.21 -122.52
CA ILE A 14 -13.98 -45.60 -122.94
C ILE A 14 -15.46 -45.97 -122.85
N THR A 15 -16.05 -46.35 -123.97
CA THR A 15 -17.45 -46.72 -124.11
C THR A 15 -17.61 -48.23 -124.32
N ASP A 16 -18.86 -48.71 -124.30
CA ASP A 16 -19.21 -50.11 -124.58
C ASP A 16 -18.71 -50.65 -125.95
N VAL A 17 -18.41 -49.75 -126.90
CA VAL A 17 -17.90 -50.13 -128.24
C VAL A 17 -16.40 -50.45 -128.18
N ASP A 18 -15.64 -49.70 -127.38
CA ASP A 18 -14.18 -49.81 -127.28
C ASP A 18 -13.75 -51.13 -126.63
N PHE A 19 -14.58 -51.67 -125.72
CA PHE A 19 -14.37 -52.99 -125.10
C PHE A 19 -14.56 -54.17 -126.06
N LYS A 20 -15.24 -53.98 -127.20
CA LYS A 20 -15.54 -55.06 -128.16
C LYS A 20 -14.56 -55.15 -129.33
N GLN A 21 -13.76 -54.11 -129.57
CA GLN A 21 -12.94 -54.01 -130.79
C GLN A 21 -11.43 -53.93 -130.56
N ASP A 22 -10.94 -53.66 -129.34
CA ASP A 22 -9.51 -53.49 -129.11
C ASP A 22 -9.01 -54.22 -127.86
N GLU A 23 -8.46 -55.42 -128.05
CA GLU A 23 -7.78 -56.19 -126.99
C GLU A 23 -6.62 -55.41 -126.34
N ARG A 24 -6.06 -54.40 -127.02
CA ARG A 24 -4.98 -53.56 -126.46
C ARG A 24 -5.48 -52.60 -125.38
N ILE A 25 -6.74 -52.16 -125.46
CA ILE A 25 -7.36 -51.32 -124.43
C ILE A 25 -7.57 -52.16 -123.16
N LEU A 26 -8.03 -53.40 -123.32
CA LEU A 26 -8.17 -54.36 -122.21
C LEU A 26 -6.80 -54.73 -121.60
N SER A 27 -5.76 -54.94 -122.41
CA SER A 27 -4.41 -55.24 -121.88
C SER A 27 -3.77 -54.03 -121.20
N SER A 28 -3.99 -52.81 -121.71
CA SER A 28 -3.51 -51.56 -121.10
C SER A 28 -4.24 -51.24 -119.81
N LEU A 29 -5.56 -51.42 -119.76
CA LEU A 29 -6.33 -51.31 -118.51
C LEU A 29 -5.88 -52.36 -117.50
N LYS A 30 -5.67 -53.62 -117.92
CA LYS A 30 -5.13 -54.67 -117.06
C LYS A 30 -3.75 -54.30 -116.52
N THR A 31 -2.88 -53.73 -117.34
CA THR A 31 -1.55 -53.26 -116.92
C THR A 31 -1.64 -52.08 -115.95
N ILE A 32 -2.57 -51.14 -116.16
CA ILE A 32 -2.83 -50.04 -115.22
C ILE A 32 -3.37 -50.59 -113.90
N PHE A 33 -4.35 -51.49 -113.94
CA PHE A 33 -4.90 -52.12 -112.75
C PHE A 33 -3.85 -52.95 -112.02
N ASP A 34 -2.99 -53.69 -112.72
CA ASP A 34 -1.90 -54.48 -112.12
C ASP A 34 -0.81 -53.55 -111.54
N ASN A 35 -0.45 -52.45 -112.21
CA ASN A 35 0.52 -51.47 -111.74
C ASN A 35 0.03 -50.69 -110.50
N HIS A 36 -1.27 -50.40 -110.42
CA HIS A 36 -1.87 -49.70 -109.27
C HIS A 36 -2.51 -50.65 -108.26
N LYS A 37 -2.51 -51.97 -108.51
CA LYS A 37 -3.15 -52.97 -107.65
C LYS A 37 -2.63 -52.89 -106.22
N ASP A 38 -1.31 -52.82 -106.07
CA ASP A 38 -0.66 -52.76 -104.76
C ASP A 38 -0.94 -51.44 -104.05
N GLU A 39 -1.06 -50.34 -104.81
CA GLU A 39 -1.44 -49.02 -104.29
C GLU A 39 -2.90 -48.99 -103.81
N TYR A 40 -3.84 -49.53 -104.60
CA TYR A 40 -5.24 -49.67 -104.18
C TYR A 40 -5.38 -50.61 -102.98
N ILE A 41 -4.69 -51.76 -102.97
CA ILE A 41 -4.69 -52.68 -101.82
C ILE A 41 -4.12 -51.97 -100.59
N LYS A 42 -3.04 -51.18 -100.73
CA LYS A 42 -2.45 -50.41 -99.64
C LYS A 42 -3.41 -49.34 -99.10
N ASN A 43 -4.08 -48.60 -99.98
CA ASN A 43 -5.04 -47.56 -99.59
C ASN A 43 -6.26 -48.18 -98.89
N ILE A 44 -6.85 -49.23 -99.46
CA ILE A 44 -7.96 -49.97 -98.83
C ILE A 44 -7.53 -50.53 -97.47
N LYS A 45 -6.35 -51.14 -97.36
CA LYS A 45 -5.83 -51.63 -96.06
C LYS A 45 -5.66 -50.49 -95.06
N SER A 46 -5.14 -49.34 -95.49
CA SER A 46 -4.96 -48.17 -94.63
C SER A 46 -6.30 -47.62 -94.13
N GLU A 47 -7.29 -47.50 -95.01
CA GLU A 47 -8.66 -47.09 -94.65
C GLU A 47 -9.32 -48.11 -93.71
N LEU A 48 -9.18 -49.40 -93.99
CA LEU A 48 -9.73 -50.46 -93.14
C LEU A 48 -9.09 -50.45 -91.75
N VAL A 49 -7.76 -50.27 -91.67
CA VAL A 49 -7.03 -50.15 -90.40
C VAL A 49 -7.45 -48.90 -89.64
N ALA A 50 -7.61 -47.76 -90.32
CA ALA A 50 -8.08 -46.54 -89.70
C ALA A 50 -9.51 -46.68 -89.15
N GLU A 51 -10.41 -47.31 -89.89
CA GLU A 51 -11.78 -47.56 -89.46
C GLU A 51 -11.85 -48.57 -88.29
N ILE A 52 -11.06 -49.66 -88.35
CA ILE A 52 -10.94 -50.62 -87.23
C ILE A 52 -10.41 -49.93 -85.98
N ASN A 53 -9.34 -49.12 -86.09
CA ASN A 53 -8.78 -48.39 -84.96
C ASN A 53 -9.80 -47.40 -84.39
N LYS A 54 -10.54 -46.68 -85.24
CA LYS A 54 -11.59 -45.75 -84.81
C LYS A 54 -12.71 -46.47 -84.06
N GLN A 55 -13.14 -47.64 -84.56
CA GLN A 55 -14.16 -48.46 -83.89
C GLN A 55 -13.66 -48.99 -82.54
N GLN A 56 -12.42 -49.49 -82.49
CA GLN A 56 -11.79 -49.97 -81.25
C GLN A 56 -11.64 -48.85 -80.22
N THR A 57 -11.18 -47.66 -80.62
CA THR A 57 -11.08 -46.49 -79.73
C THR A 57 -12.47 -46.09 -79.22
N THR A 58 -13.47 -46.02 -80.10
CA THR A 58 -14.85 -45.68 -79.70
C THR A 58 -15.44 -46.71 -78.72
N GLU A 59 -15.17 -48.00 -78.92
CA GLU A 59 -15.61 -49.06 -78.02
C GLU A 59 -14.88 -48.99 -76.67
N PHE A 60 -13.57 -48.70 -76.69
CA PHE A 60 -12.77 -48.51 -75.50
C PHE A 60 -13.25 -47.30 -74.68
N ASP A 61 -13.50 -46.16 -75.32
CA ASP A 61 -14.02 -44.95 -74.66
C ASP A 61 -15.39 -45.20 -74.04
N LYS A 62 -16.27 -45.94 -74.71
CA LYS A 62 -17.56 -46.36 -74.14
C LYS A 62 -17.39 -47.23 -72.91
N LYS A 63 -16.49 -48.22 -72.95
CA LYS A 63 -16.20 -49.08 -71.80
C LYS A 63 -15.59 -48.29 -70.65
N LEU A 64 -14.71 -47.33 -70.95
CA LEU A 64 -14.09 -46.45 -69.96
C LEU A 64 -15.14 -45.56 -69.28
N ALA A 65 -16.02 -44.93 -70.06
CA ALA A 65 -17.10 -44.09 -69.53
C ALA A 65 -18.09 -44.88 -68.64
N ILE A 66 -18.42 -46.13 -69.01
CA ILE A 66 -19.24 -47.02 -68.17
C ILE A 66 -18.52 -47.30 -66.85
N LYS A 67 -17.23 -47.64 -66.88
CA LYS A 67 -16.45 -47.93 -65.67
C LYS A 67 -16.26 -46.72 -64.79
N GLU A 68 -16.08 -45.54 -65.36
CA GLU A 68 -16.00 -44.28 -64.63
C GLU A 68 -17.33 -43.96 -63.93
N ASN A 69 -18.47 -44.16 -64.61
CA ASN A 69 -19.79 -44.01 -64.00
C ASN A 69 -20.02 -45.02 -62.86
N GLU A 70 -19.67 -46.30 -63.05
CA GLU A 70 -19.74 -47.32 -61.99
C GLU A 70 -18.88 -46.93 -60.78
N PHE A 71 -17.68 -46.41 -61.01
CA PHE A 71 -16.78 -45.97 -59.96
C PHE A 71 -17.33 -44.75 -59.21
N ASN A 72 -17.87 -43.77 -59.93
CA ASN A 72 -18.50 -42.58 -59.35
C ASN A 72 -19.73 -42.92 -58.51
N LEU A 73 -20.54 -43.90 -58.94
CA LEU A 73 -21.68 -44.41 -58.15
C LEU A 73 -21.19 -45.01 -56.83
N LYS A 74 -20.15 -45.85 -56.85
CA LYS A 74 -19.57 -46.42 -55.63
C LYS A 74 -19.00 -45.35 -54.69
N ILE A 75 -18.34 -44.33 -55.24
CA ILE A 75 -17.89 -43.17 -54.44
C ILE A 75 -19.08 -42.48 -53.77
N GLN A 76 -20.17 -42.29 -54.50
CA GLN A 76 -21.35 -41.63 -53.94
C GLN A 76 -22.00 -42.46 -52.84
N GLU A 77 -22.13 -43.78 -53.03
CA GLU A 77 -22.63 -44.70 -52.00
C GLU A 77 -21.77 -44.66 -50.71
N GLU A 78 -20.44 -44.65 -50.84
CA GLU A 78 -19.55 -44.54 -49.68
C GLU A 78 -19.64 -43.16 -49.00
N LYS A 79 -19.79 -42.09 -49.77
CA LYS A 79 -20.06 -40.74 -49.21
C LYS A 79 -21.36 -40.72 -48.43
N ASP A 80 -22.42 -41.34 -48.95
CA ASP A 80 -23.73 -41.38 -48.28
C ASP A 80 -23.67 -42.20 -46.99
N LYS A 81 -22.94 -43.33 -46.98
CA LYS A 81 -22.67 -44.10 -45.75
C LYS A 81 -21.91 -43.27 -44.73
N LEU A 82 -20.86 -42.56 -45.14
CA LEU A 82 -20.06 -41.74 -44.25
C LEU A 82 -20.87 -40.58 -43.66
N ASN A 83 -21.69 -39.91 -44.48
CA ASN A 83 -22.59 -38.85 -44.04
C ASN A 83 -23.61 -39.35 -43.01
N LYS A 84 -24.12 -40.56 -43.20
CA LYS A 84 -25.00 -41.20 -42.21
C LYS A 84 -24.30 -41.40 -40.86
N ILE A 85 -23.08 -41.95 -40.88
CA ILE A 85 -22.27 -42.14 -39.65
C ILE A 85 -22.01 -40.80 -38.96
N ILE A 86 -21.62 -39.77 -39.70
CA ILE A 86 -21.38 -38.42 -39.15
C ILE A 86 -22.65 -37.87 -38.48
N ASN A 87 -23.81 -38.02 -39.12
CA ASN A 87 -25.08 -37.55 -38.56
C ASN A 87 -25.46 -38.31 -37.28
N ASP A 88 -25.28 -39.63 -37.25
CA ASP A 88 -25.54 -40.44 -36.07
C ASP A 88 -24.63 -40.02 -34.90
N GLN A 89 -23.34 -39.78 -35.17
CA GLN A 89 -22.39 -39.27 -34.16
C GLN A 89 -22.74 -37.86 -33.67
N LEU A 90 -23.23 -36.98 -34.55
CA LEU A 90 -23.67 -35.63 -34.15
C LEU A 90 -24.90 -35.68 -33.24
N ILE A 91 -25.83 -36.60 -33.50
CA ILE A 91 -26.99 -36.81 -32.64
C ILE A 91 -26.55 -37.31 -31.25
N GLU A 92 -25.65 -38.30 -31.21
CA GLU A 92 -25.11 -38.83 -29.96
C GLU A 92 -24.38 -37.75 -29.15
N LEU A 93 -23.54 -36.93 -29.81
CA LEU A 93 -22.81 -35.84 -29.18
C LEU A 93 -23.76 -34.79 -28.59
N ASN A 94 -24.84 -34.45 -29.31
CA ASN A 94 -25.86 -33.52 -28.81
C ASN A 94 -26.61 -34.08 -27.60
N ASN A 95 -26.94 -35.37 -27.60
CA ASN A 95 -27.57 -36.03 -26.46
C ASN A 95 -26.64 -36.03 -25.23
N ASN A 96 -25.35 -36.35 -25.41
CA ASN A 96 -24.36 -36.32 -24.34
C ASN A 96 -24.17 -34.90 -23.79
N LYS A 97 -24.16 -33.89 -24.66
CA LYS A 97 -24.08 -32.47 -24.26
C LYS A 97 -25.29 -32.05 -23.42
N ASN A 98 -26.49 -32.48 -23.77
CA ASN A 98 -27.70 -32.21 -23.00
C ASN A 98 -27.67 -32.90 -21.62
N ASN A 99 -27.20 -34.15 -21.57
CA ASN A 99 -27.05 -34.90 -20.32
C ASN A 99 -26.03 -34.26 -19.38
N LEU A 100 -24.89 -33.80 -19.92
CA LEU A 100 -23.89 -33.06 -19.14
C LEU A 100 -24.49 -31.78 -18.54
N LYS A 101 -25.26 -31.03 -19.33
CA LYS A 101 -25.92 -29.80 -18.86
C LYS A 101 -26.93 -30.08 -17.75
N LEU A 102 -27.65 -31.20 -17.80
CA LEU A 102 -28.55 -31.62 -16.73
C LEU A 102 -27.77 -31.95 -15.44
N LEU A 103 -26.68 -32.70 -15.56
CA LEU A 103 -25.82 -33.06 -14.43
C LEU A 103 -25.17 -31.82 -13.79
N GLU A 104 -24.70 -30.87 -14.59
CA GLU A 104 -24.18 -29.59 -14.11
C GLU A 104 -25.22 -28.82 -13.28
N ASN A 105 -26.47 -28.79 -13.75
CA ASN A 105 -27.56 -28.15 -13.02
C ASN A 105 -27.87 -28.87 -11.69
N GLU A 106 -27.85 -30.21 -11.68
CA GLU A 106 -28.08 -31.00 -10.46
C GLU A 106 -26.98 -30.76 -9.42
N ILE A 107 -25.71 -30.76 -9.83
CA ILE A 107 -24.56 -30.45 -8.97
C ILE A 107 -24.70 -29.02 -8.42
N GLN A 108 -25.05 -28.05 -9.26
CA GLN A 108 -25.23 -26.66 -8.83
C GLN A 108 -26.34 -26.51 -7.79
N ILE A 109 -27.46 -27.24 -7.96
CA ILE A 109 -28.55 -27.27 -6.99
C ILE A 109 -28.07 -27.89 -5.67
N SER A 110 -27.31 -28.98 -5.72
CA SER A 110 -26.77 -29.65 -4.52
C SER A 110 -25.83 -28.72 -3.74
N ILE A 111 -24.88 -28.08 -4.42
CA ILE A 111 -23.95 -27.11 -3.83
C ILE A 111 -24.72 -25.95 -3.17
N THR A 112 -25.76 -25.46 -3.84
CA THR A 112 -26.59 -24.35 -3.31
C THR A 112 -27.31 -24.77 -2.03
N LYS A 113 -27.86 -25.99 -1.98
CA LYS A 113 -28.52 -26.53 -0.79
C LYS A 113 -27.55 -26.73 0.38
N GLU A 114 -26.35 -27.22 0.10
CA GLU A 114 -25.32 -27.43 1.14
C GLU A 114 -24.83 -26.11 1.72
N LYS A 115 -24.52 -25.13 0.86
CA LYS A 115 -24.18 -23.76 1.29
C LYS A 115 -25.29 -23.12 2.12
N GLN A 116 -26.55 -23.33 1.74
CA GLN A 116 -27.68 -22.80 2.50
C GLN A 116 -27.77 -23.41 3.91
N LYS A 117 -27.55 -24.72 4.04
CA LYS A 117 -27.49 -25.39 5.35
C LYS A 117 -26.36 -24.84 6.23
N GLU A 118 -25.18 -24.62 5.66
CA GLU A 118 -24.04 -24.05 6.40
C GLU A 118 -24.34 -22.61 6.85
N ILE A 119 -24.95 -21.79 5.99
CA ILE A 119 -25.39 -20.43 6.33
C ILE A 119 -26.40 -20.46 7.49
N ASP A 120 -27.37 -21.37 7.46
CA ASP A 120 -28.40 -21.44 8.49
C ASP A 120 -27.82 -21.92 9.83
N ALA A 121 -26.89 -22.88 9.81
CA ALA A 121 -26.15 -23.29 11.01
C ALA A 121 -25.29 -22.16 11.60
N LEU A 122 -24.64 -21.36 10.76
CA LEU A 122 -23.87 -20.19 11.20
C LEU A 122 -24.78 -19.11 11.80
N LYS A 123 -25.98 -18.89 11.25
CA LYS A 123 -26.96 -17.95 11.81
C LYS A 123 -27.43 -18.38 13.20
N GLU A 124 -27.68 -19.66 13.40
CA GLU A 124 -28.05 -20.21 14.73
C GLU A 124 -26.92 -20.02 15.75
N ASN A 125 -25.66 -20.29 15.35
CA ASN A 125 -24.49 -20.05 16.21
C ASN A 125 -24.33 -18.57 16.58
N ILE A 126 -24.51 -17.65 15.62
CA ILE A 126 -24.47 -16.21 15.86
C ILE A 126 -25.58 -15.79 16.84
N ALA A 127 -26.80 -16.31 16.66
CA ALA A 127 -27.90 -16.02 17.58
C ALA A 127 -27.61 -16.50 19.02
N SER A 128 -27.02 -17.68 19.16
CA SER A 128 -26.58 -18.22 20.45
C SER A 128 -25.52 -17.35 21.11
N LEU A 129 -24.46 -16.97 20.37
CA LEU A 129 -23.39 -16.12 20.87
C LEU A 129 -23.90 -14.73 21.28
N ASN A 130 -24.80 -14.13 20.51
CA ASN A 130 -25.42 -12.86 20.86
C ASN A 130 -26.25 -12.95 22.15
N SER A 131 -26.92 -14.08 22.40
CA SER A 131 -27.60 -14.31 23.67
C SER A 131 -26.62 -14.39 24.85
N ILE A 132 -25.46 -15.01 24.66
CA ILE A 132 -24.41 -15.10 25.69
C ILE A 132 -23.84 -13.71 25.98
N ILE A 133 -23.51 -12.92 24.94
CA ILE A 133 -23.01 -11.55 25.09
C ILE A 133 -24.01 -10.71 25.89
N LYS A 134 -25.29 -10.76 25.53
CA LYS A 134 -26.34 -10.01 26.23
C LYS A 134 -26.47 -10.41 27.71
N ASN A 135 -26.31 -11.70 28.02
CA ASN A 135 -26.32 -12.16 29.41
C ASN A 135 -25.09 -11.65 30.19
N ASN A 136 -23.91 -11.69 29.58
CA ASN A 136 -22.67 -11.21 30.19
C ASN A 136 -22.69 -9.68 30.41
N GLU A 137 -23.28 -8.92 29.49
CA GLU A 137 -23.50 -7.49 29.65
C GLU A 137 -24.40 -7.20 30.86
N LEU A 138 -25.49 -7.94 31.00
CA LEU A 138 -26.42 -7.80 32.13
C LEU A 138 -25.73 -8.14 33.46
N GLU A 139 -24.91 -9.18 33.51
CA GLU A 139 -24.14 -9.56 34.69
C GLU A 139 -23.07 -8.51 35.04
N SER A 140 -22.36 -7.98 34.04
CA SER A 140 -21.41 -6.89 34.22
C SER A 140 -22.08 -5.63 34.77
N GLN A 141 -23.27 -5.29 34.27
CA GLN A 141 -24.05 -4.15 34.78
C GLN A 141 -24.48 -4.35 36.25
N LYS A 142 -24.88 -5.57 36.64
CA LYS A 142 -25.19 -5.90 38.04
C LYS A 142 -23.97 -5.73 38.94
N LEU A 143 -22.82 -6.25 38.53
CA LEU A 143 -21.58 -6.14 39.30
C LEU A 143 -21.15 -4.67 39.47
N VAL A 144 -21.26 -3.85 38.42
CA VAL A 144 -20.99 -2.41 38.49
C VAL A 144 -21.95 -1.73 39.46
N ALA A 145 -23.24 -2.04 39.41
CA ALA A 145 -24.23 -1.48 40.34
C ALA A 145 -23.95 -1.87 41.80
N GLU A 146 -23.56 -3.11 42.06
CA GLU A 146 -23.15 -3.59 43.39
C GLU A 146 -21.92 -2.84 43.90
N LYS A 147 -20.89 -2.66 43.06
CA LYS A 147 -19.67 -1.94 43.44
C LYS A 147 -19.92 -0.45 43.68
N ILE A 148 -20.80 0.18 42.90
CA ILE A 148 -21.23 1.56 43.14
C ILE A 148 -21.93 1.67 44.50
N ASN A 149 -22.79 0.71 44.84
CA ASN A 149 -23.48 0.69 46.12
C ASN A 149 -22.51 0.51 47.30
N GLU A 150 -21.56 -0.43 47.20
CA GLU A 150 -20.49 -0.61 48.20
C GLU A 150 -19.68 0.68 48.41
N LEU A 151 -19.30 1.35 47.31
CA LEU A 151 -18.55 2.61 47.35
C LEU A 151 -19.37 3.71 48.06
N ASN A 152 -20.67 3.79 47.78
CA ASN A 152 -21.55 4.78 48.42
C ASN A 152 -21.69 4.52 49.93
N ILE A 153 -21.79 3.25 50.35
CA ILE A 153 -21.81 2.87 51.76
C ILE A 153 -20.49 3.27 52.46
N LEU A 154 -19.34 3.03 51.82
CA LEU A 154 -18.04 3.44 52.36
C LEU A 154 -17.91 4.95 52.47
N LYS A 155 -18.29 5.70 51.43
CA LYS A 155 -18.30 7.17 51.46
C LYS A 155 -19.17 7.71 52.58
N GLN A 156 -20.35 7.13 52.80
CA GLN A 156 -21.24 7.56 53.87
C GLN A 156 -20.60 7.33 55.25
N LYS A 157 -19.94 6.17 55.46
CA LYS A 157 -19.22 5.89 56.71
C LYS A 157 -18.09 6.88 56.98
N GLU A 158 -17.28 7.19 55.96
CA GLU A 158 -16.21 8.20 56.09
C GLU A 158 -16.77 9.59 56.40
N LEU A 159 -17.90 9.96 55.78
CA LEU A 159 -18.59 11.22 56.04
C LEU A 159 -19.10 11.30 57.48
N ASP A 160 -19.69 10.21 57.98
CA ASP A 160 -20.19 10.11 59.35
C ASP A 160 -19.04 10.18 60.37
N GLU A 161 -17.90 9.52 60.11
CA GLU A 161 -16.69 9.62 60.93
C GLU A 161 -16.12 11.05 60.96
N LEU A 162 -16.09 11.72 59.80
CA LEU A 162 -15.61 13.10 59.69
C LEU A 162 -16.53 14.06 60.45
N ASN A 163 -17.86 13.89 60.31
CA ASN A 163 -18.84 14.68 61.03
C ASN A 163 -18.73 14.47 62.55
N ASN A 164 -18.52 13.24 63.01
CA ASN A 164 -18.32 12.95 64.43
C ASN A 164 -17.05 13.64 64.97
N LYS A 165 -15.94 13.62 64.21
CA LYS A 165 -14.71 14.35 64.58
C LYS A 165 -14.92 15.86 64.63
N LEU A 166 -15.62 16.42 63.64
CA LEU A 166 -15.94 17.85 63.58
C LEU A 166 -16.79 18.27 64.79
N THR A 167 -17.76 17.44 65.15
CA THR A 167 -18.66 17.68 66.30
C THR A 167 -17.88 17.64 67.61
N ALA A 168 -16.97 16.67 67.78
CA ALA A 168 -16.09 16.57 68.95
C ALA A 168 -15.18 17.81 69.08
N GLN A 169 -14.54 18.23 67.99
CA GLN A 169 -13.71 19.45 67.97
C GLN A 169 -14.52 20.71 68.26
N THR A 170 -15.76 20.79 67.76
CA THR A 170 -16.66 21.93 68.03
C THR A 170 -17.03 22.02 69.52
N ILE A 171 -17.27 20.86 70.16
CA ILE A 171 -17.52 20.78 71.61
C ILE A 171 -16.28 21.19 72.40
N GLU A 172 -15.09 20.73 72.00
CA GLU A 172 -13.82 21.07 72.64
C GLU A 172 -13.48 22.57 72.53
N LEU A 173 -13.71 23.16 71.35
CA LEU A 173 -13.62 24.61 71.12
C LEU A 173 -14.62 25.39 71.98
N SER A 174 -15.86 24.92 72.09
CA SER A 174 -16.90 25.55 72.92
C SER A 174 -16.51 25.52 74.41
N ASN A 175 -16.02 24.39 74.90
CA ASN A 175 -15.56 24.23 76.29
C ASN A 175 -14.31 25.07 76.58
N SER A 176 -13.38 25.15 75.62
CA SER A 176 -12.20 26.02 75.73
C SER A 176 -12.61 27.50 75.77
N LYS A 177 -13.59 27.89 74.94
CA LYS A 177 -14.14 29.25 74.92
C LYS A 177 -14.86 29.60 76.22
N SER A 178 -15.66 28.70 76.80
CA SER A 178 -16.32 28.95 78.09
C SER A 178 -15.31 29.06 79.24
N THR A 179 -14.23 28.28 79.18
CA THR A 179 -13.15 28.33 80.17
C THR A 179 -12.39 29.65 80.10
N LEU A 180 -12.04 30.11 78.88
CA LEU A 180 -11.41 31.41 78.66
C LEU A 180 -12.32 32.57 79.07
N GLN A 181 -13.63 32.48 78.80
CA GLN A 181 -14.60 33.48 79.23
C GLN A 181 -14.69 33.56 80.77
N SER A 182 -14.69 32.41 81.47
CA SER A 182 -14.69 32.39 82.94
C SER A 182 -13.41 32.98 83.54
N ILE A 183 -12.25 32.74 82.92
CA ILE A 183 -10.96 33.34 83.33
C ILE A 183 -10.99 34.85 83.10
N LEU A 184 -11.54 35.30 81.98
CA LEU A 184 -11.69 36.72 81.64
C LEU A 184 -12.61 37.42 82.64
N ASP A 185 -13.77 36.83 82.95
CA ASP A 185 -14.74 37.41 83.89
C ASP A 185 -14.17 37.49 85.32
N LYS A 186 -13.38 36.49 85.75
CA LYS A 186 -12.64 36.55 87.03
C LYS A 186 -11.60 37.66 87.06
N LYS A 187 -10.85 37.85 85.98
CA LYS A 187 -9.86 38.93 85.85
C LYS A 187 -10.50 40.31 85.83
N VAL A 188 -11.65 40.45 85.17
CA VAL A 188 -12.43 41.69 85.17
C VAL A 188 -12.92 42.02 86.58
N LEU A 189 -13.47 41.05 87.32
CA LEU A 189 -13.94 41.25 88.70
C LEU A 189 -12.81 41.63 89.68
N GLU A 190 -11.62 41.04 89.51
CA GLU A 190 -10.40 41.35 90.30
C GLU A 190 -9.94 42.80 90.06
N ILE A 191 -9.97 43.25 88.79
CA ILE A 191 -9.61 44.62 88.41
C ILE A 191 -10.64 45.65 88.93
N THR A 192 -11.94 45.34 88.84
CA THR A 192 -13.01 46.24 89.31
C THR A 192 -12.97 46.45 90.83
N ASN A 193 -12.69 45.39 91.60
CA ASN A 193 -12.58 45.48 93.07
C ASN A 193 -11.33 46.24 93.55
N ASN A 194 -10.22 46.14 92.82
CA ASN A 194 -9.00 46.89 93.15
C ASN A 194 -9.14 48.38 92.82
N LYS A 195 -9.79 48.72 91.69
CA LYS A 195 -10.03 50.11 91.28
C LYS A 195 -11.01 50.85 92.20
N GLN A 196 -12.01 50.18 92.76
CA GLN A 196 -12.98 50.83 93.65
C GLN A 196 -12.36 51.24 95.00
N LYS A 197 -11.43 50.46 95.55
CA LYS A 197 -10.67 50.81 96.77
C LYS A 197 -9.72 51.99 96.54
N GLU A 198 -9.18 52.11 95.33
CA GLU A 198 -8.29 53.21 94.93
C GLU A 198 -9.09 54.52 94.77
N ILE A 199 -10.32 54.46 94.25
CA ILE A 199 -11.22 55.62 94.09
C ILE A 199 -11.65 56.23 95.43
N ASP A 200 -11.87 55.42 96.46
CA ASP A 200 -12.31 55.91 97.77
C ASP A 200 -11.17 56.53 98.58
N ASN A 201 -9.92 56.07 98.38
CA ASN A 201 -8.72 56.69 98.96
C ASN A 201 -8.34 58.02 98.28
N LEU A 202 -8.50 58.10 96.94
CA LEU A 202 -8.15 59.31 96.18
C LEU A 202 -9.12 60.50 96.44
N LYS A 203 -10.36 60.24 96.84
CA LYS A 203 -11.33 61.31 97.19
C LYS A 203 -10.99 62.06 98.48
N GLU A 204 -10.32 61.41 99.43
CA GLU A 204 -9.81 62.02 100.67
C GLU A 204 -8.53 62.85 100.41
N GLU A 205 -7.69 62.41 99.47
CA GLU A 205 -6.41 63.04 99.14
C GLU A 205 -6.57 64.29 98.26
N ILE A 206 -7.58 64.30 97.36
CA ILE A 206 -7.92 65.45 96.49
C ILE A 206 -8.24 66.71 97.31
N LYS A 207 -8.90 66.59 98.47
CA LYS A 207 -9.23 67.72 99.37
C LYS A 207 -7.99 68.35 100.04
N LYS A 208 -6.91 67.59 100.20
CA LYS A 208 -5.64 68.08 100.78
C LYS A 208 -4.70 68.65 99.72
N LEU A 209 -4.76 68.15 98.50
CA LEU A 209 -3.89 68.56 97.38
C LEU A 209 -4.36 69.86 96.69
N GLU A 210 -5.64 70.21 96.75
CA GLU A 210 -6.15 71.51 96.23
C GLU A 210 -5.49 72.73 96.90
N ILE A 211 -5.05 72.61 98.15
CA ILE A 211 -4.34 73.68 98.89
C ILE A 211 -2.83 73.74 98.52
N LEU A 212 -2.25 72.63 98.04
CA LEU A 212 -0.82 72.53 97.69
C LEU A 212 -0.52 72.91 96.23
N VAL A 213 -1.48 72.68 95.31
CA VAL A 213 -1.36 72.92 93.86
C VAL A 213 -1.24 74.41 93.52
N GLN A 214 -1.74 75.31 94.37
CA GLN A 214 -1.58 76.76 94.19
C GLN A 214 -0.12 77.21 94.37
N ASN A 215 0.69 76.49 95.16
CA ASN A 215 2.06 76.86 95.50
C ASN A 215 3.13 76.24 94.58
N ASN A 216 2.89 75.08 93.96
CA ASN A 216 3.89 74.37 93.14
C ASN A 216 3.85 74.71 91.63
N LYS A 217 2.89 75.55 91.19
CA LYS A 217 2.75 75.97 89.79
C LYS A 217 3.90 76.88 89.30
N SER A 218 4.62 77.52 90.22
CA SER A 218 5.78 78.39 89.93
C SER A 218 7.10 77.63 89.76
N GLU A 219 7.21 76.39 90.21
CA GLU A 219 8.47 75.62 90.20
C GLU A 219 8.55 74.63 89.01
N LEU A 220 7.40 74.11 88.55
CA LEU A 220 7.29 73.13 87.45
C LEU A 220 7.74 73.69 86.09
N ASN A 221 7.51 74.98 85.82
CA ASN A 221 7.91 75.63 84.56
C ASN A 221 9.43 75.69 84.35
N SER A 222 10.24 75.55 85.42
CA SER A 222 11.71 75.54 85.32
C SER A 222 12.31 74.16 85.01
N THR A 223 11.52 73.09 85.21
CA THR A 223 12.00 71.70 85.09
C THR A 223 11.67 71.11 83.72
N VAL A 224 10.55 71.53 83.12
CA VAL A 224 10.13 71.12 81.76
C VAL A 224 11.16 71.55 80.70
N LEU A 225 11.69 72.77 80.81
CA LEU A 225 12.71 73.31 79.88
C LEU A 225 14.06 72.56 79.93
N LYS A 226 14.38 71.88 81.03
CA LYS A 226 15.59 71.05 81.16
C LYS A 226 15.42 69.67 80.54
N LYS A 227 14.22 69.06 80.67
CA LYS A 227 13.93 67.74 80.12
C LYS A 227 13.73 67.74 78.60
N GLU A 228 13.19 68.83 78.04
CA GLU A 228 13.09 68.99 76.57
C GLU A 228 14.46 69.04 75.89
N ASN A 229 15.46 69.68 76.52
CA ASN A 229 16.83 69.74 75.99
C ASN A 229 17.58 68.39 76.09
N GLU A 230 17.30 67.56 77.09
CA GLU A 230 17.84 66.20 77.20
C GLU A 230 17.22 65.26 76.16
N LEU A 231 15.91 65.36 75.92
CA LEU A 231 15.20 64.54 74.92
C LEU A 231 15.68 64.84 73.50
N GLN A 232 15.91 66.12 73.18
CA GLN A 232 16.44 66.54 71.89
C GLN A 232 17.82 65.89 71.61
N LYS A 233 18.66 65.77 72.64
CA LYS A 233 20.01 65.19 72.55
C LYS A 233 19.98 63.70 72.24
N ILE A 234 19.12 62.95 72.94
CA ILE A 234 18.90 61.50 72.73
C ILE A 234 18.33 61.22 71.33
N ILE A 235 17.44 62.09 70.82
CA ILE A 235 16.91 61.97 69.45
C ILE A 235 18.01 62.17 68.40
N THR A 236 18.98 63.07 68.63
CA THR A 236 20.13 63.23 67.72
C THR A 236 21.08 62.02 67.76
N GLU A 237 21.30 61.43 68.93
CA GLU A 237 22.17 60.25 69.10
C GLU A 237 21.55 58.99 68.47
N LEU A 238 20.25 58.77 68.67
CA LEU A 238 19.54 57.65 68.04
C LEU A 238 19.44 57.80 66.52
N LYS A 239 19.32 59.03 66.00
CA LYS A 239 19.38 59.27 64.54
C LYS A 239 20.77 59.01 63.96
N ALA A 240 21.83 59.30 64.72
CA ALA A 240 23.20 58.99 64.32
C ALA A 240 23.49 57.48 64.35
N GLU A 241 22.99 56.75 65.35
CA GLU A 241 23.06 55.29 65.41
C GLU A 241 22.24 54.62 64.31
N LEU A 242 21.03 55.10 64.03
CA LEU A 242 20.21 54.60 62.93
C LEU A 242 20.89 54.82 61.58
N SER A 243 21.53 55.99 61.38
CA SER A 243 22.32 56.29 60.18
C SER A 243 23.54 55.37 60.05
N ASN A 244 24.25 55.10 61.15
CA ASN A 244 25.38 54.15 61.13
C ASN A 244 24.95 52.71 60.91
N SER A 245 23.82 52.28 61.49
CA SER A 245 23.27 50.95 61.29
C SER A 245 22.78 50.76 59.85
N ASN A 246 22.15 51.77 59.26
CA ASN A 246 21.74 51.75 57.85
C ASN A 246 22.96 51.72 56.91
N ASN A 247 24.02 52.48 57.19
CA ASN A 247 25.27 52.43 56.44
C ASN A 247 25.99 51.06 56.54
N LEU A 248 25.86 50.37 57.68
CA LEU A 248 26.37 49.00 57.86
C LEU A 248 25.55 47.99 57.06
N LEU A 249 24.21 48.12 57.10
CA LEU A 249 23.30 47.26 56.35
C LEU A 249 23.46 47.44 54.84
N GLU A 250 23.60 48.68 54.36
CA GLU A 250 23.88 48.98 52.94
C GLU A 250 25.21 48.39 52.49
N LYS A 251 26.26 48.45 53.33
CA LYS A 251 27.54 47.79 53.03
C LYS A 251 27.42 46.28 52.98
N GLU A 252 26.58 45.69 53.83
CA GLU A 252 26.35 44.24 53.85
C GLU A 252 25.51 43.77 52.66
N ILE A 253 24.49 44.54 52.26
CA ILE A 253 23.71 44.33 51.04
C ILE A 253 24.63 44.45 49.82
N ALA A 254 25.43 45.51 49.70
CA ALA A 254 26.37 45.69 48.59
C ALA A 254 27.41 44.56 48.52
N LYS A 255 27.85 44.03 49.67
CA LYS A 255 28.75 42.87 49.73
C LYS A 255 28.06 41.59 49.27
N LYS A 256 26.81 41.36 49.66
CA LYS A 256 26.01 40.20 49.24
C LYS A 256 25.64 40.25 47.76
N GLU A 257 25.32 41.42 47.24
CA GLU A 257 25.11 41.65 45.80
C GLU A 257 26.39 41.41 45.00
N ALA A 258 27.54 41.88 45.47
CA ALA A 258 28.83 41.60 44.84
C ALA A 258 29.18 40.10 44.87
N GLU A 259 28.92 39.40 45.97
CA GLU A 259 29.08 37.93 46.06
C GLU A 259 28.13 37.20 45.09
N PHE A 260 26.89 37.66 44.94
CA PHE A 260 25.91 37.09 44.04
C PHE A 260 26.29 37.32 42.56
N ILE A 261 26.68 38.54 42.20
CA ILE A 261 27.17 38.89 40.86
C ILE A 261 28.41 38.06 40.52
N LYS A 262 29.34 37.87 41.47
CA LYS A 262 30.52 37.03 41.28
C LYS A 262 30.17 35.57 41.02
N LYS A 263 29.22 34.99 41.76
CA LYS A 263 28.72 33.63 41.50
C LYS A 263 28.04 33.52 40.14
N LEU A 264 27.24 34.51 39.77
CA LEU A 264 26.57 34.56 38.47
C LEU A 264 27.58 34.62 37.32
N GLN A 265 28.67 35.38 37.48
CA GLN A 265 29.79 35.49 36.54
C GLN A 265 30.59 34.19 36.42
N GLU A 266 30.87 33.51 37.54
CA GLU A 266 31.54 32.21 37.55
C GLU A 266 30.69 31.13 36.86
N GLU A 267 29.37 31.16 37.05
CA GLU A 267 28.44 30.21 36.46
C GLU A 267 28.21 30.48 34.97
N THR A 268 28.08 31.75 34.56
CA THR A 268 28.06 32.13 33.14
C THR A 268 29.38 31.82 32.45
N ALA A 269 30.53 32.01 33.11
CA ALA A 269 31.83 31.62 32.55
C ALA A 269 31.93 30.10 32.34
N LYS A 270 31.37 29.28 33.24
CA LYS A 270 31.28 27.81 33.05
C LYS A 270 30.44 27.45 31.84
N TYR A 271 29.22 27.98 31.74
CA TYR A 271 28.35 27.72 30.59
C TYR A 271 28.95 28.23 29.28
N GLN A 272 29.60 29.39 29.29
CA GLN A 272 30.27 29.92 28.09
C GLN A 272 31.44 29.02 27.66
N ASN A 273 32.17 28.44 28.61
CA ASN A 273 33.24 27.50 28.31
C ASN A 273 32.68 26.18 27.75
N GLU A 274 31.57 25.69 28.30
CA GLU A 274 30.85 24.51 27.80
C GLU A 274 30.29 24.72 26.38
N ILE A 275 29.70 25.89 26.12
CA ILE A 275 29.25 26.31 24.78
C ILE A 275 30.43 26.38 23.82
N ASN A 276 31.59 26.91 24.24
CA ASN A 276 32.79 26.97 23.40
C ASN A 276 33.37 25.58 23.10
N ILE A 277 33.36 24.66 24.07
CA ILE A 277 33.78 23.27 23.87
C ILE A 277 32.84 22.56 22.89
N ASN A 278 31.52 22.71 23.08
CA ASN A 278 30.51 22.10 22.21
C ASN A 278 30.56 22.70 20.80
N ASN A 279 30.75 24.01 20.65
CA ASN A 279 30.92 24.66 19.36
C ASN A 279 32.20 24.23 18.64
N LYS A 280 33.27 23.94 19.39
CA LYS A 280 34.51 23.39 18.83
C LYS A 280 34.29 21.96 18.32
N GLN A 281 33.56 21.12 19.06
CA GLN A 281 33.17 19.77 18.64
C GLN A 281 32.24 19.81 17.41
N ILE A 282 31.29 20.74 17.35
CA ILE A 282 30.41 20.93 16.19
C ILE A 282 31.23 21.34 14.96
N LYS A 283 32.18 22.27 15.08
CA LYS A 283 33.06 22.66 13.98
C LYS A 283 33.98 21.52 13.52
N GLU A 284 34.53 20.73 14.44
CA GLU A 284 35.35 19.56 14.10
C GLU A 284 34.51 18.48 13.38
N LEU A 285 33.26 18.27 13.81
CA LEU A 285 32.30 17.39 13.13
C LEU A 285 31.89 17.92 11.74
N GLU A 286 31.68 19.22 11.59
CA GLU A 286 31.36 19.86 10.30
C GLU A 286 32.52 19.77 9.30
N MET A 287 33.76 19.97 9.76
CA MET A 287 34.96 19.81 8.92
C MET A 287 35.18 18.35 8.53
N ALA A 288 34.92 17.39 9.43
CA ALA A 288 34.93 15.96 9.11
C ALA A 288 33.80 15.58 8.11
N ASN A 289 32.63 16.21 8.20
CA ASN A 289 31.51 15.99 7.28
C ASN A 289 31.75 16.60 5.89
N MET A 290 32.45 17.75 5.82
CA MET A 290 32.87 18.36 4.56
C MET A 290 33.96 17.54 3.85
N ALA A 291 34.95 17.01 4.59
CA ALA A 291 35.95 16.10 4.04
C ALA A 291 35.33 14.77 3.54
N ASN A 292 34.32 14.25 4.24
CA ASN A 292 33.56 13.07 3.80
C ASN A 292 32.66 13.33 2.58
N LYS A 293 32.14 14.55 2.38
CA LYS A 293 31.33 14.88 1.19
C LYS A 293 32.11 14.85 -0.13
N VAL A 294 33.39 15.21 -0.11
CA VAL A 294 34.23 15.21 -1.32
C VAL A 294 34.69 13.79 -1.69
N ILE A 295 34.89 12.91 -0.70
CA ILE A 295 35.24 11.50 -0.92
C ILE A 295 34.00 10.65 -1.26
N GLN A 296 32.81 10.96 -0.70
CA GLN A 296 31.58 10.17 -0.92
C GLN A 296 30.87 10.36 -2.27
N ASN A 297 31.17 11.39 -3.06
CA ASN A 297 30.54 11.55 -4.38
C ASN A 297 31.07 10.56 -5.44
N LYS A 298 32.13 9.79 -5.15
CA LYS A 298 32.53 8.59 -5.91
C LYS A 298 32.08 7.26 -5.29
N ILE A 299 31.77 7.22 -3.99
CA ILE A 299 31.42 6.00 -3.24
C ILE A 299 29.89 5.77 -3.16
N LYS A 300 29.05 6.81 -3.34
CA LYS A 300 27.58 6.69 -3.27
C LYS A 300 26.89 5.94 -4.42
N GLY A 301 27.56 5.71 -5.54
CA GLY A 301 27.04 4.80 -6.57
C GLY A 301 27.11 3.34 -6.12
N GLU A 302 28.25 2.93 -5.56
CA GLU A 302 28.53 1.54 -5.17
C GLU A 302 27.69 1.06 -3.99
N ASN A 303 27.38 1.94 -3.03
CA ASN A 303 26.57 1.54 -1.87
C ASN A 303 25.14 1.17 -2.26
N PHE A 304 24.51 1.94 -3.14
CA PHE A 304 23.13 1.64 -3.54
C PHE A 304 23.02 0.33 -4.32
N GLU A 305 23.99 0.08 -5.20
CA GLU A 305 24.12 -1.21 -5.88
C GLU A 305 24.34 -2.35 -4.89
N HIS A 306 25.20 -2.18 -3.88
CA HIS A 306 25.45 -3.20 -2.86
C HIS A 306 24.23 -3.48 -1.99
N ASP A 307 23.46 -2.44 -1.63
CA ASP A 307 22.24 -2.59 -0.85
C ASP A 307 21.20 -3.41 -1.61
N VAL A 308 20.99 -3.09 -2.90
CA VAL A 308 20.10 -3.87 -3.78
C VAL A 308 20.56 -5.32 -3.86
N TYR A 309 21.86 -5.58 -4.05
CA TYR A 309 22.39 -6.94 -4.10
C TYR A 309 22.20 -7.70 -2.78
N GLY A 310 22.44 -7.03 -1.64
CA GLY A 310 22.25 -7.62 -0.32
C GLY A 310 20.81 -8.04 -0.06
N GLU A 311 19.85 -7.20 -0.44
CA GLU A 311 18.42 -7.53 -0.32
C GLU A 311 17.98 -8.63 -1.30
N LEU A 312 18.51 -8.65 -2.53
CA LEU A 312 18.24 -9.75 -3.48
C LEU A 312 18.69 -11.10 -2.89
N LEU A 313 19.88 -11.17 -2.29
CA LEU A 313 20.37 -12.39 -1.66
C LEU A 313 19.54 -12.84 -0.45
N LYS A 314 19.08 -11.88 0.37
CA LYS A 314 18.25 -12.18 1.55
C LYS A 314 16.87 -12.72 1.17
N VAL A 315 16.26 -12.19 0.12
CA VAL A 315 14.85 -12.53 -0.21
C VAL A 315 14.76 -13.72 -1.15
N PHE A 316 15.75 -13.91 -2.02
CA PHE A 316 15.76 -14.98 -3.02
C PHE A 316 16.80 -16.05 -2.69
N GLU A 317 16.79 -16.57 -1.46
CA GLU A 317 17.75 -17.55 -0.96
C GLU A 317 17.81 -18.84 -1.80
N ASP A 318 16.68 -19.26 -2.39
CA ASP A 318 16.61 -20.44 -3.26
C ASP A 318 17.19 -20.19 -4.66
N ASP A 319 17.28 -18.93 -5.09
CA ASP A 319 17.68 -18.55 -6.44
C ASP A 319 19.17 -18.18 -6.45
N LYS A 320 19.77 -18.13 -7.65
CA LYS A 320 21.18 -17.75 -7.79
C LYS A 320 21.30 -16.34 -8.33
N VAL A 321 21.73 -15.40 -7.48
CA VAL A 321 21.98 -13.99 -7.86
C VAL A 321 23.46 -13.80 -8.17
N ILE A 322 23.77 -13.27 -9.36
CA ILE A 322 25.13 -13.12 -9.89
C ILE A 322 25.35 -11.65 -10.25
N LYS A 323 26.42 -11.04 -9.73
CA LYS A 323 26.88 -9.73 -10.20
C LYS A 323 27.51 -9.86 -11.59
N ILE A 324 27.06 -9.03 -12.52
CA ILE A 324 27.57 -9.03 -13.89
C ILE A 324 28.78 -8.09 -13.94
N THR A 325 29.98 -8.63 -14.18
CA THR A 325 31.25 -7.88 -14.11
C THR A 325 31.94 -7.66 -15.46
N SER A 326 31.37 -8.16 -16.56
CA SER A 326 32.00 -8.06 -17.89
C SER A 326 31.86 -6.65 -18.49
N GLN A 327 32.95 -6.12 -19.04
CA GLN A 327 33.01 -4.78 -19.66
C GLN A 327 32.01 -4.56 -20.82
N ASP A 328 31.54 -5.63 -21.47
CA ASP A 328 30.56 -5.59 -22.57
C ASP A 328 29.09 -5.74 -22.13
N LYS A 329 28.84 -5.91 -20.82
CA LYS A 329 27.52 -6.13 -20.21
C LYS A 329 27.23 -4.98 -19.23
N LYS A 330 26.08 -4.31 -19.36
CA LYS A 330 25.79 -3.07 -18.60
C LYS A 330 24.78 -3.23 -17.47
N ALA A 331 24.02 -4.33 -17.45
CA ALA A 331 23.21 -4.68 -16.30
C ALA A 331 24.06 -5.06 -15.10
N ASP A 332 23.55 -4.78 -13.90
CA ASP A 332 24.30 -4.90 -12.66
C ASP A 332 24.19 -6.32 -12.08
N TYR A 333 22.98 -6.91 -12.13
CA TYR A 333 22.73 -8.23 -11.55
C TYR A 333 21.88 -9.14 -12.45
N LEU A 334 22.14 -10.44 -12.34
CA LEU A 334 21.35 -11.51 -12.95
C LEU A 334 20.85 -12.45 -11.86
N GLN A 335 19.54 -12.63 -11.76
CA GLN A 335 18.94 -13.67 -10.93
C GLN A 335 18.54 -14.85 -11.83
N GLU A 336 19.08 -16.03 -11.53
CA GLU A 336 18.64 -17.30 -12.10
C GLU A 336 17.60 -17.90 -11.16
N VAL A 337 16.33 -17.96 -11.61
CA VAL A 337 15.23 -18.49 -10.82
C VAL A 337 15.33 -20.02 -10.81
N ILE A 338 15.43 -20.61 -9.61
CA ILE A 338 15.63 -22.05 -9.44
C ILE A 338 14.34 -22.70 -8.93
N LEU A 339 14.00 -23.85 -9.50
CA LEU A 339 12.95 -24.74 -9.03
C LEU A 339 13.45 -26.18 -9.18
N ASP A 340 13.35 -26.99 -8.12
CA ASP A 340 13.82 -28.39 -8.10
C ASP A 340 15.27 -28.55 -8.61
N ASN A 341 16.17 -27.67 -8.15
CA ASN A 341 17.59 -27.60 -8.55
C ASN A 341 17.85 -27.36 -10.05
N LYS A 342 16.84 -26.89 -10.80
CA LYS A 342 16.99 -26.49 -12.21
C LYS A 342 16.69 -25.01 -12.38
N THR A 343 17.47 -24.34 -13.22
CA THR A 343 17.19 -22.97 -13.63
C THR A 343 16.00 -22.97 -14.59
N ILE A 344 14.90 -22.32 -14.19
CA ILE A 344 13.66 -22.27 -14.96
C ILE A 344 13.42 -20.91 -15.63
N GLY A 345 14.20 -19.90 -15.28
CA GLY A 345 14.13 -18.58 -15.89
C GLY A 345 15.18 -17.65 -15.33
N LYS A 346 15.23 -16.43 -15.88
CA LYS A 346 16.20 -15.39 -15.52
C LYS A 346 15.50 -14.04 -15.39
N ILE A 347 16.03 -13.20 -14.51
CA ILE A 347 15.64 -11.81 -14.32
C ILE A 347 16.91 -10.96 -14.32
N VAL A 348 16.94 -9.93 -15.16
CA VAL A 348 18.06 -8.98 -15.22
C VAL A 348 17.71 -7.72 -14.44
N TYR A 349 18.60 -7.27 -13.56
CA TYR A 349 18.42 -6.06 -12.77
C TYR A 349 19.40 -4.98 -13.24
N GLU A 350 18.85 -3.79 -13.50
CA GLU A 350 19.60 -2.56 -13.72
C GLU A 350 19.33 -1.61 -12.54
N VAL A 351 20.38 -1.16 -11.87
CA VAL A 351 20.32 -0.28 -10.72
C VAL A 351 20.88 1.10 -11.11
N LYS A 352 20.14 2.16 -10.78
CA LYS A 352 20.50 3.52 -11.15
C LYS A 352 20.34 4.48 -9.98
N ASN A 353 21.48 4.97 -9.49
CA ASN A 353 21.54 6.07 -8.53
C ASN A 353 21.85 7.40 -9.24
N ALA A 354 20.99 7.83 -10.16
CA ALA A 354 21.19 9.03 -10.97
C ALA A 354 19.87 9.68 -11.38
N GLU A 355 19.93 10.88 -11.97
CA GLU A 355 18.77 11.51 -12.61
C GLU A 355 18.24 10.66 -13.76
N TRP A 356 16.91 10.61 -13.88
CA TRP A 356 16.21 9.74 -14.80
C TRP A 356 16.67 9.91 -16.25
N SER A 357 16.94 8.80 -16.95
CA SER A 357 17.23 8.79 -18.39
C SER A 357 16.41 7.76 -19.14
N ASN A 358 15.74 8.20 -20.20
CA ASN A 358 14.95 7.33 -21.09
C ASN A 358 15.80 6.31 -21.87
N VAL A 359 17.14 6.44 -21.85
CA VAL A 359 18.06 5.51 -22.53
C VAL A 359 18.24 4.22 -21.73
N TRP A 360 17.97 4.22 -20.42
CA TRP A 360 18.18 3.06 -19.57
C TRP A 360 17.30 1.87 -19.95
N GLU A 361 16.03 2.10 -20.29
CA GLU A 361 15.12 1.03 -20.72
C GLU A 361 15.63 0.33 -21.99
N LYS A 362 16.12 1.09 -22.98
CA LYS A 362 16.68 0.52 -24.21
C LYS A 362 17.92 -0.34 -23.95
N LYS A 363 18.81 0.13 -23.07
CA LYS A 363 20.00 -0.62 -22.65
C LYS A 363 19.62 -1.91 -21.93
N LEU A 364 18.64 -1.85 -21.03
CA LEU A 364 18.15 -3.03 -20.33
C LEU A 364 17.56 -4.07 -21.29
N ILE A 365 16.88 -3.66 -22.37
CA ILE A 365 16.42 -4.60 -23.43
C ILE A 365 17.62 -5.32 -24.07
N GLU A 366 18.69 -4.60 -24.40
CA GLU A 366 19.91 -5.20 -24.97
C GLU A 366 20.57 -6.17 -23.99
N ASP A 367 20.67 -5.80 -22.71
CA ASP A 367 21.25 -6.64 -21.67
C ASP A 367 20.40 -7.89 -21.38
N MET A 368 19.07 -7.76 -21.39
CA MET A 368 18.14 -8.89 -21.31
C MET A 368 18.36 -9.87 -22.45
N ALA A 369 18.46 -9.39 -23.69
CA ALA A 369 18.73 -10.23 -24.85
C ALA A 369 20.09 -10.94 -24.73
N LYS A 370 21.13 -10.23 -24.28
CA LYS A 370 22.48 -10.80 -24.05
C LYS A 370 22.51 -11.87 -22.96
N GLN A 371 21.73 -11.70 -21.88
CA GLN A 371 21.67 -12.71 -20.80
C GLN A 371 20.65 -13.83 -21.08
N GLY A 372 19.91 -13.77 -22.18
CA GLY A 372 18.81 -14.70 -22.46
C GLY A 372 17.68 -14.59 -21.43
N SER A 373 17.48 -13.41 -20.86
CA SER A 373 16.44 -13.15 -19.86
C SER A 373 15.17 -12.66 -20.52
N LYS A 374 14.04 -13.25 -20.15
CA LYS A 374 12.72 -12.81 -20.61
C LYS A 374 12.26 -11.55 -19.87
N TYR A 375 12.67 -11.36 -18.61
CA TYR A 375 12.24 -10.27 -17.75
C TYR A 375 13.40 -9.38 -17.30
N GLY A 376 13.10 -8.10 -17.10
CA GLY A 376 14.04 -7.10 -16.58
C GLY A 376 13.40 -6.21 -15.54
N ILE A 377 14.18 -5.79 -14.55
CA ILE A 377 13.77 -4.86 -13.49
C ILE A 377 14.77 -3.70 -13.46
N LEU A 378 14.26 -2.48 -13.61
CA LEU A 378 15.03 -1.24 -13.51
C LEU A 378 14.70 -0.57 -12.17
N VAL A 379 15.68 -0.52 -11.29
CA VAL A 379 15.60 0.12 -9.97
C VAL A 379 16.26 1.49 -10.05
N ALA A 380 15.51 2.56 -9.80
CA ALA A 380 16.05 3.92 -9.87
C ALA A 380 15.71 4.75 -8.63
N THR A 381 16.70 5.40 -8.02
CA THR A 381 16.45 6.35 -6.91
C THR A 381 15.68 7.59 -7.36
N SER A 382 15.72 7.90 -8.66
CA SER A 382 14.96 8.99 -9.29
C SER A 382 13.55 8.58 -9.73
N PHE A 383 13.12 7.34 -9.50
CA PHE A 383 11.82 6.83 -9.94
C PHE A 383 10.65 7.71 -9.44
N ASN A 384 10.58 7.95 -8.12
CA ASN A 384 9.50 8.73 -7.51
C ASN A 384 9.47 10.21 -7.95
N LYS A 385 10.60 10.74 -8.46
CA LYS A 385 10.62 12.08 -9.07
C LYS A 385 10.01 12.08 -10.47
N LYS A 386 10.22 11.00 -11.23
CA LYS A 386 9.71 10.85 -12.60
C LYS A 386 8.24 10.41 -12.62
N TYR A 387 7.84 9.54 -11.70
CA TYR A 387 6.52 8.92 -11.61
C TYR A 387 5.96 9.09 -10.20
N PRO A 388 5.49 10.29 -9.83
CA PRO A 388 5.01 10.57 -8.48
C PRO A 388 3.73 9.78 -8.15
N GLY A 389 3.65 9.23 -6.93
CA GLY A 389 2.44 8.62 -6.39
C GLY A 389 2.22 7.15 -6.78
N ILE A 390 3.14 6.52 -7.51
CA ILE A 390 3.11 5.08 -7.78
C ILE A 390 4.46 4.44 -7.37
N PRO A 391 4.46 3.21 -6.84
CA PRO A 391 5.69 2.51 -6.41
C PRO A 391 6.46 1.83 -7.55
N PHE A 392 5.76 1.49 -8.63
CA PHE A 392 6.32 0.86 -9.82
C PHE A 392 5.41 1.08 -11.03
N LYS A 393 5.96 0.88 -12.22
CA LYS A 393 5.22 0.82 -13.49
C LYS A 393 5.85 -0.20 -14.43
N LYS A 394 5.09 -0.56 -15.46
CA LYS A 394 5.61 -1.29 -16.61
C LYS A 394 6.33 -0.33 -17.56
N SER A 395 7.37 -0.79 -18.23
CA SER A 395 8.03 -0.02 -19.30
C SER A 395 7.06 0.26 -20.46
N ASP A 396 7.15 1.47 -21.01
CA ASP A 396 6.35 1.87 -22.17
C ASP A 396 6.90 1.25 -23.47
N ILE A 397 8.18 0.82 -23.46
CA ILE A 397 8.90 0.28 -24.62
C ILE A 397 8.86 -1.25 -24.65
N SER A 398 8.94 -1.91 -23.48
CA SER A 398 8.95 -3.37 -23.38
C SER A 398 7.98 -3.90 -22.33
N GLN A 399 7.10 -4.79 -22.77
CA GLN A 399 6.11 -5.44 -21.90
C GLN A 399 6.72 -6.44 -20.90
N ASN A 400 8.04 -6.64 -20.88
CA ASN A 400 8.69 -7.51 -19.90
C ASN A 400 9.68 -6.75 -19.00
N ILE A 401 9.71 -5.42 -19.07
CA ILE A 401 10.50 -4.58 -18.17
C ILE A 401 9.57 -3.91 -17.15
N TYR A 402 10.00 -3.98 -15.89
CA TYR A 402 9.36 -3.30 -14.78
C TYR A 402 10.30 -2.27 -14.21
N ILE A 403 9.77 -1.10 -13.89
CA ILE A 403 10.51 0.05 -13.40
C ILE A 403 9.95 0.37 -12.03
N CYS A 404 10.81 0.49 -11.03
CA CYS A 404 10.39 0.67 -9.63
C CYS A 404 11.38 1.56 -8.86
N ASP A 405 10.91 2.05 -7.72
CA ASP A 405 11.78 2.67 -6.72
C ASP A 405 12.61 1.63 -5.95
N ALA A 406 13.49 2.15 -5.10
CA ALA A 406 14.40 1.37 -4.27
C ALA A 406 13.67 0.50 -3.22
N ASP A 407 12.45 0.84 -2.84
CA ASP A 407 11.73 0.15 -1.77
C ASP A 407 10.84 -0.97 -2.33
N SER A 408 10.45 -0.87 -3.60
CA SER A 408 9.47 -1.76 -4.22
C SER A 408 10.07 -2.88 -5.07
N PHE A 409 11.37 -2.84 -5.40
CA PHE A 409 11.96 -3.79 -6.36
C PHE A 409 11.92 -5.25 -5.89
N ILE A 410 11.98 -5.50 -4.58
CA ILE A 410 11.85 -6.85 -4.01
C ILE A 410 10.46 -7.43 -4.29
N PHE A 411 9.42 -6.65 -4.01
CA PHE A 411 8.04 -7.04 -4.26
C PHE A 411 7.83 -7.36 -5.75
N ILE A 412 8.37 -6.52 -6.65
CA ILE A 412 8.35 -6.79 -8.09
C ILE A 412 9.13 -8.05 -8.44
N GLY A 413 10.32 -8.23 -7.90
CA GLY A 413 11.11 -9.45 -8.07
C GLY A 413 10.32 -10.71 -7.71
N GLN A 414 9.58 -10.71 -6.60
CA GLN A 414 8.73 -11.83 -6.19
C GLN A 414 7.57 -12.10 -7.15
N ILE A 415 6.93 -11.05 -7.67
CA ILE A 415 5.88 -11.17 -8.69
C ILE A 415 6.46 -11.80 -9.96
N ILE A 416 7.57 -11.27 -10.47
CA ILE A 416 8.19 -11.79 -11.70
C ILE A 416 8.68 -13.22 -11.51
N ARG A 417 9.27 -13.54 -10.35
CA ARG A 417 9.64 -14.91 -10.00
C ARG A 417 8.43 -15.85 -10.01
N SER A 418 7.30 -15.41 -9.48
CA SER A 418 6.06 -16.19 -9.48
C SER A 418 5.51 -16.40 -10.90
N ILE A 419 5.58 -15.37 -11.75
CA ILE A 419 5.22 -15.46 -13.17
C ILE A 419 6.12 -16.49 -13.87
N ILE A 420 7.44 -16.42 -13.69
CA ILE A 420 8.38 -17.39 -14.28
C ILE A 420 8.05 -18.82 -13.84
N LYS A 421 7.77 -19.05 -12.55
CA LYS A 421 7.35 -20.37 -12.03
C LYS A 421 6.05 -20.86 -12.67
N LEU A 422 5.07 -19.97 -12.83
CA LEU A 422 3.81 -20.30 -13.50
C LEU A 422 4.04 -20.64 -14.97
N GLU A 423 4.81 -19.83 -15.70
CA GLU A 423 5.14 -20.08 -17.11
C GLU A 423 5.86 -21.41 -17.30
N HIS A 424 6.85 -21.72 -16.45
CA HIS A 424 7.54 -23.00 -16.47
C HIS A 424 6.59 -24.18 -16.22
N LYS A 425 5.70 -24.05 -15.22
CA LYS A 425 4.66 -25.05 -14.95
C LYS A 425 3.74 -25.24 -16.16
N PHE A 426 3.35 -24.16 -16.84
CA PHE A 426 2.55 -24.21 -18.06
C PHE A 426 3.30 -24.89 -19.21
N GLU A 427 4.59 -24.61 -19.41
CA GLU A 427 5.40 -25.26 -20.44
C GLU A 427 5.58 -26.76 -20.19
N MET A 428 5.78 -27.18 -18.94
CA MET A 428 5.84 -28.61 -18.60
C MET A 428 4.50 -29.32 -18.85
N GLN A 429 3.38 -28.61 -18.70
CA GLN A 429 2.04 -29.16 -18.94
C GLN A 429 1.63 -29.19 -20.42
N LYS A 430 2.30 -28.45 -21.32
CA LYS A 430 2.04 -28.51 -22.79
C LYS A 430 2.08 -29.93 -23.34
N ASN A 431 2.95 -30.77 -22.80
CA ASN A 431 3.20 -32.12 -23.30
C ASN A 431 2.24 -33.19 -22.71
N ILE A 432 1.36 -32.82 -21.77
CA ILE A 432 0.58 -33.76 -20.94
C ILE A 432 -0.94 -33.71 -21.25
N THR A 433 -1.34 -33.29 -22.46
CA THR A 433 -2.74 -33.23 -22.98
C THR A 433 -3.60 -32.05 -22.50
N ASP A 434 -4.48 -31.62 -23.42
CA ASP A 434 -5.51 -30.57 -23.30
C ASP A 434 -5.03 -29.13 -23.03
N TYR A 435 -3.89 -28.79 -23.62
CA TYR A 435 -3.25 -27.48 -23.47
C TYR A 435 -4.07 -26.34 -24.08
N ASP A 436 -4.62 -26.55 -25.27
CA ASP A 436 -5.35 -25.52 -26.00
C ASP A 436 -6.68 -25.16 -25.32
N GLU A 437 -7.37 -26.13 -24.69
CA GLU A 437 -8.57 -25.83 -23.90
C GLU A 437 -8.22 -25.11 -22.60
N LYS A 438 -7.15 -25.50 -21.89
CA LYS A 438 -6.70 -24.78 -20.69
C LYS A 438 -6.27 -23.35 -20.98
N ILE A 439 -5.61 -23.11 -22.11
CA ILE A 439 -5.27 -21.75 -22.57
C ILE A 439 -6.53 -20.95 -22.92
N LYS A 440 -7.50 -21.54 -23.62
CA LYS A 440 -8.78 -20.88 -23.88
C LYS A 440 -9.51 -20.54 -22.58
N GLY A 441 -9.52 -21.46 -21.61
CA GLY A 441 -10.09 -21.27 -20.29
C GLY A 441 -9.39 -20.15 -19.51
N PHE A 442 -8.06 -20.13 -19.49
CA PHE A 442 -7.31 -19.06 -18.84
C PHE A 442 -7.53 -17.70 -19.52
N ASN A 443 -7.51 -17.65 -20.86
CA ASN A 443 -7.79 -16.40 -21.58
C ASN A 443 -9.21 -15.91 -21.34
N SER A 444 -10.20 -16.81 -21.33
CA SER A 444 -11.58 -16.46 -20.96
C SER A 444 -11.68 -15.94 -19.53
N TRP A 445 -10.99 -16.57 -18.58
CA TRP A 445 -10.91 -16.10 -17.20
C TRP A 445 -10.24 -14.72 -17.09
N LYS A 446 -9.13 -14.53 -17.80
CA LYS A 446 -8.39 -13.27 -17.87
C LYS A 446 -9.23 -12.16 -18.50
N GLU A 447 -10.10 -12.45 -19.46
CA GLU A 447 -10.93 -11.44 -20.12
C GLU A 447 -12.22 -11.13 -19.35
N VAL A 448 -12.80 -12.11 -18.65
CA VAL A 448 -14.11 -11.96 -17.99
C VAL A 448 -14.00 -11.76 -16.49
N HIS A 449 -13.18 -12.56 -15.81
CA HIS A 449 -13.12 -12.61 -14.35
C HIS A 449 -12.05 -11.68 -13.77
N LEU A 450 -10.87 -11.58 -14.40
CA LEU A 450 -9.80 -10.71 -13.92
C LEU A 450 -10.23 -9.22 -13.86
N PRO A 451 -10.93 -8.62 -14.85
CA PRO A 451 -11.39 -7.25 -14.74
C PRO A 451 -12.40 -7.04 -13.61
N LYS A 452 -13.28 -8.03 -13.35
CA LYS A 452 -14.21 -7.98 -12.22
C LYS A 452 -13.47 -8.01 -10.88
N LEU A 453 -12.45 -8.86 -10.77
CA LEU A 453 -11.61 -8.94 -9.58
C LEU A 453 -10.83 -7.64 -9.38
N LEU A 454 -10.21 -7.10 -10.43
CA LEU A 454 -9.51 -5.82 -10.37
C LEU A 454 -10.45 -4.70 -9.92
N LYS A 455 -11.66 -4.64 -10.45
CA LYS A 455 -12.67 -3.67 -10.01
C LYS A 455 -13.03 -3.81 -8.52
N ILE A 456 -13.19 -5.04 -8.01
CA ILE A 456 -13.44 -5.26 -6.57
C ILE A 456 -12.27 -4.77 -5.72
N CYS A 457 -11.04 -4.98 -6.17
CA CYS A 457 -9.84 -4.47 -5.49
C CYS A 457 -9.78 -2.93 -5.55
N GLU A 458 -10.02 -2.32 -6.71
CA GLU A 458 -10.09 -0.86 -6.88
C GLU A 458 -11.14 -0.23 -5.96
N ASP A 459 -12.37 -0.77 -5.96
CA ASP A 459 -13.46 -0.31 -5.07
C ASP A 459 -13.09 -0.46 -3.59
N SER A 460 -12.30 -1.49 -3.25
CA SER A 460 -11.83 -1.71 -1.88
C SER A 460 -10.72 -0.73 -1.50
N PHE A 461 -9.78 -0.45 -2.40
CA PHE A 461 -8.74 0.56 -2.16
C PHE A 461 -9.32 1.96 -2.04
N GLU A 462 -10.33 2.33 -2.84
CA GLU A 462 -10.97 3.65 -2.72
C GLU A 462 -11.69 3.78 -1.37
N ARG A 463 -12.38 2.74 -0.88
CA ARG A 463 -12.97 2.73 0.48
C ARG A 463 -11.92 2.85 1.58
N ILE A 464 -10.76 2.22 1.43
CA ILE A 464 -9.65 2.35 2.40
C ILE A 464 -9.14 3.80 2.41
N LYS A 465 -8.97 4.40 1.23
CA LYS A 465 -8.52 5.79 1.08
C LYS A 465 -9.53 6.79 1.65
N ASP A 466 -10.83 6.58 1.43
CA ASP A 466 -11.88 7.39 2.05
C ASP A 466 -11.86 7.29 3.58
N SER A 467 -11.62 6.07 4.10
CA SER A 467 -11.48 5.82 5.54
C SER A 467 -10.24 6.51 6.11
N GLU A 468 -9.11 6.46 5.40
CA GLU A 468 -7.86 7.15 5.75
C GLU A 468 -8.11 8.67 5.84
N GLN A 469 -8.75 9.27 4.83
CA GLN A 469 -9.09 10.69 4.83
C GLN A 469 -10.02 11.06 6.00
N SER A 470 -10.99 10.21 6.32
CA SER A 470 -11.89 10.39 7.47
C SER A 470 -11.11 10.39 8.80
N ILE A 471 -10.14 9.48 8.95
CA ILE A 471 -9.28 9.41 10.13
C ILE A 471 -8.43 10.67 10.24
N ILE A 472 -7.78 11.11 9.15
CA ILE A 472 -6.97 12.34 9.12
C ILE A 472 -7.82 13.54 9.56
N LYS A 473 -9.04 13.67 9.04
CA LYS A 473 -9.96 14.75 9.44
C LYS A 473 -10.28 14.71 10.94
N LYS A 474 -10.59 13.52 11.49
CA LYS A 474 -10.84 13.36 12.94
C LYS A 474 -9.62 13.70 13.78
N VAL A 475 -8.42 13.34 13.33
CA VAL A 475 -7.16 13.70 14.01
C VAL A 475 -6.99 15.22 14.05
N ASP A 476 -7.28 15.92 12.96
CA ASP A 476 -7.25 17.39 12.92
C ASP A 476 -8.32 18.03 13.82
N GLU A 477 -9.54 17.49 13.85
CA GLU A 477 -10.60 17.96 14.77
C GLU A 477 -10.17 17.82 16.25
N ILE A 478 -9.54 16.70 16.62
CA ILE A 478 -8.97 16.47 17.96
C ILE A 478 -7.86 17.48 18.25
N ARG A 479 -6.97 17.74 17.28
CA ARG A 479 -5.88 18.73 17.41
C ARG A 479 -6.44 20.13 17.70
N ILE A 480 -7.44 20.57 16.92
CA ILE A 480 -8.11 21.87 17.10
C ILE A 480 -8.79 21.95 18.47
N ALA A 481 -9.50 20.90 18.89
CA ALA A 481 -10.14 20.85 20.20
C ALA A 481 -9.13 20.98 21.35
N ARG A 482 -7.99 20.28 21.25
CA ARG A 482 -6.88 20.38 22.21
C ARG A 482 -6.32 21.80 22.29
N GLU A 483 -6.04 22.42 21.15
CA GLU A 483 -5.55 23.82 21.09
C GLU A 483 -6.55 24.79 21.74
N LYS A 484 -7.86 24.60 21.51
CA LYS A 484 -8.92 25.40 22.14
C LYS A 484 -8.97 25.22 23.66
N MET A 485 -8.88 23.97 24.16
CA MET A 485 -8.84 23.70 25.60
C MET A 485 -7.62 24.34 26.26
N GLN A 486 -6.44 24.25 25.63
CA GLN A 486 -5.22 24.87 26.11
C GLN A 486 -5.34 26.41 26.17
N ASN A 487 -5.86 27.02 25.12
CA ASN A 487 -6.08 28.47 25.08
C ASN A 487 -7.09 28.93 26.13
N ASN A 488 -8.18 28.18 26.35
CA ASN A 488 -9.14 28.47 27.41
C ASN A 488 -8.52 28.35 28.80
N ALA A 489 -7.70 27.31 29.05
CA ALA A 489 -7.00 27.15 30.32
C ALA A 489 -6.03 28.31 30.59
N LEU A 490 -5.24 28.70 29.58
CA LEU A 490 -4.34 29.86 29.66
C LEU A 490 -5.10 31.17 29.91
N HIS A 491 -6.25 31.35 29.24
CA HIS A 491 -7.11 32.51 29.47
C HIS A 491 -7.63 32.56 30.91
N ASN A 492 -8.16 31.45 31.43
CA ASN A 492 -8.66 31.38 32.80
C ASN A 492 -7.55 31.63 33.84
N ILE A 493 -6.35 31.07 33.63
CA ILE A 493 -5.18 31.33 34.49
C ILE A 493 -4.81 32.81 34.45
N ARG A 494 -4.80 33.44 33.27
CA ARG A 494 -4.51 34.87 33.12
C ARG A 494 -5.53 35.72 33.90
N VAL A 495 -6.82 35.48 33.71
CA VAL A 495 -7.89 36.21 34.40
C VAL A 495 -7.74 36.08 35.92
N TYR A 496 -7.50 34.86 36.41
CA TYR A 496 -7.29 34.62 37.84
C TYR A 496 -6.07 35.38 38.41
N ILE A 497 -4.96 35.42 37.68
CA ILE A 497 -3.77 36.18 38.09
C ILE A 497 -4.05 37.69 38.08
N GLU A 498 -4.77 38.20 37.08
CA GLU A 498 -5.14 39.62 36.99
C GLU A 498 -6.03 40.06 38.16
N GLU A 499 -6.93 39.18 38.63
CA GLU A 499 -7.78 39.41 39.81
C GLU A 499 -7.01 39.38 41.15
N LEU A 500 -5.81 38.80 41.20
CA LEU A 500 -4.98 38.70 42.41
C LEU A 500 -4.06 39.91 42.64
N ASN A 501 -4.03 40.91 41.75
CA ASN A 501 -3.26 42.13 41.98
C ASN A 501 -3.93 42.99 43.06
N PHE A 502 -3.39 42.88 44.29
CA PHE A 502 -3.63 43.76 45.43
C PHE A 502 -2.81 45.05 45.37
#